data_AF-A0A7W3N8P8-F1
#
_entry.id   AF-A0A7W3N8P8-F1
#
_cell.length_a   1.000
_cell.length_b   1.000
_cell.length_c   1.000
_cell.angle_alpha   90.00
_cell.angle_beta   90.00
_cell.angle_gamma   90.00
#
_symmetry.space_group_name_H-M   'P 1'
#
loop_
_entity.id
_entity.type
_entity.pdbx_description
1 polymer ?
#
loop_
_entity_poly.entity_id
_entity_poly.type
_entity_poly.pdbx_seq_one_letter_code
_entity_poly.pdbx_strand_id
1 'polypeptide(L)' 'MNLAFMYQYFHQPRTVGALLPSSKHLAKKMIKGIDFEHAACIVEYGPGTGAFTRELIRR' A
#
# COMPACT_ATOMS: atom_id res chain seq x y z
N MET A 1 6.20 -5.28 -10.91
CA MET A 1 6.58 -3.89 -10.60
C MET A 1 5.89 -3.01 -11.63
N ASN A 2 5.04 -2.07 -11.22
CA ASN A 2 4.19 -1.34 -12.18
C ASN A 2 4.97 -0.17 -12.78
N LEU A 3 5.04 -0.05 -14.12
CA LEU A 3 5.82 0.98 -14.82
C LEU A 3 5.42 2.41 -14.40
N ALA A 4 4.15 2.62 -14.06
CA ALA A 4 3.63 3.91 -13.60
C ALA A 4 4.24 4.38 -12.27
N PHE A 5 4.59 3.47 -11.36
CA PHE A 5 5.19 3.83 -10.07
C PHE A 5 6.64 4.28 -10.23
N MET A 6 7.37 3.64 -11.15
CA MET A 6 8.73 4.02 -11.49
C MET A 6 8.76 5.38 -12.21
N TYR A 7 7.76 5.67 -13.04
CA TYR A 7 7.58 6.98 -13.68
C TYR A 7 7.27 8.09 -12.66
N GLN A 8 6.40 7.84 -11.66
CA GLN A 8 6.13 8.81 -10.58
C GLN A 8 7.37 9.06 -9.69
N TYR A 9 8.14 8.01 -9.38
CA TYR A 9 9.41 8.14 -8.65
C TYR A 9 10.41 9.02 -9.42
N PHE A 10 10.56 8.82 -10.73
CA PHE A 10 11.44 9.64 -11.57
C PHE A 10 10.98 11.09 -11.72
N HIS A 11 9.68 11.35 -11.74
CA HIS A 11 9.14 12.71 -11.87
C HIS A 11 9.17 13.53 -10.57
N GLN A 12 9.09 12.89 -9.40
CA GLN A 12 9.12 13.56 -8.09
C GLN A 12 9.99 12.80 -7.05
N PRO A 13 11.32 12.71 -7.28
CA PRO A 13 12.22 11.92 -6.44
C PRO A 13 12.39 12.46 -5.01
N ARG A 14 12.01 13.73 -4.77
CA ARG A 14 12.06 14.35 -3.43
C ARG A 14 10.82 14.07 -2.58
N THR A 15 9.73 13.59 -3.17
CA THR A 15 8.44 13.36 -2.50
C THR A 15 8.21 11.87 -2.20
N VAL A 16 8.82 10.98 -3.00
CA VAL A 16 8.70 9.53 -2.86
C VAL A 16 10.02 8.95 -2.38
N GLY A 17 10.16 8.76 -1.06
CA GLY A 17 11.37 8.18 -0.45
C GLY A 17 11.53 6.66 -0.64
N ALA A 18 10.54 5.99 -1.25
CA ALA A 18 10.53 4.55 -1.45
C ALA A 18 10.91 4.18 -2.90
N LEU A 19 12.09 3.58 -3.06
CA LEU A 19 12.56 3.02 -4.34
C LEU A 19 11.80 1.76 -4.78
N LEU A 20 11.19 1.04 -3.84
CA LEU A 20 10.51 -0.23 -4.06
C LEU A 20 9.13 -0.25 -3.38
N PRO A 21 8.14 -0.94 -3.97
CA PRO A 21 6.85 -1.14 -3.33
C PRO A 21 6.97 -2.03 -2.09
N SER A 22 6.09 -1.83 -1.11
CA SER A 22 6.01 -2.69 0.08
C SER A 22 5.78 -4.14 -0.30
N SER A 23 6.54 -5.05 0.33
CA SER A 23 6.38 -6.49 0.11
C SER A 23 5.03 -6.98 0.64
N LYS A 24 4.52 -8.09 0.10
CA LYS A 24 3.29 -8.73 0.62
C LYS A 24 3.40 -9.04 2.12
N HIS A 25 4.59 -9.44 2.57
CA HIS A 25 4.81 -9.79 3.96
C HIS A 25 4.72 -8.56 4.88
N LEU A 26 5.28 -7.42 4.45
CA LEU A 26 5.12 -6.16 5.16
C LEU A 26 3.66 -5.69 5.16
N ALA A 27 2.99 -5.74 4.00
CA ALA A 27 1.58 -5.37 3.90
C ALA A 27 0.70 -6.16 4.87
N LYS A 28 0.87 -7.50 4.90
CA LYS A 28 0.15 -8.39 5.82
C LYS A 28 0.44 -8.07 7.30
N LYS A 29 1.67 -7.70 7.65
CA LYS A 29 2.03 -7.29 9.02
C LYS A 29 1.37 -5.97 9.40
N MET A 30 1.37 -4.99 8.48
CA MET A 30 0.81 -3.66 8.76
C MET A 30 -0.69 -3.68 8.98
N ILE A 31 -1.43 -4.51 8.23
CA ILE A 31 -2.90 -4.62 8.40
C ILE A 31 -3.32 -5.57 9.52
N LYS A 32 -2.38 -6.30 10.16
CA LYS A 32 -2.70 -7.34 11.15
C LYS A 32 -3.42 -6.79 12.39
N GLY A 33 -3.17 -5.53 12.75
CA GLY A 33 -3.76 -4.89 13.93
C GLY A 33 -5.15 -4.29 13.70
N ILE A 34 -5.68 -4.35 12.48
CA ILE A 34 -7.03 -3.87 12.18
C ILE A 34 -8.04 -4.89 12.71
N ASP A 35 -9.04 -4.40 13.44
CA ASP A 35 -10.20 -5.18 13.84
C ASP A 35 -11.21 -5.24 12.69
N PHE A 36 -11.08 -6.24 11.83
CA PHE A 36 -11.94 -6.40 10.66
C PHE A 36 -13.38 -6.82 11.01
N GLU A 37 -13.61 -7.41 12.19
CA GLU A 37 -14.95 -7.86 12.60
C GLU A 37 -15.84 -6.67 12.98
N HIS A 38 -15.27 -5.63 13.58
CA HIS A 38 -16.03 -4.45 14.04
C HIS A 38 -15.85 -3.21 13.16
N ALA A 39 -14.93 -3.23 12.18
CA ALA A 39 -14.72 -2.11 11.28
C ALA A 39 -15.85 -1.99 10.24
N ALA A 40 -16.75 -1.03 10.42
CA ALA A 40 -17.80 -0.72 9.44
C ALA A 40 -17.27 -0.10 8.14
N CYS A 41 -16.10 0.55 8.18
CA CYS A 41 -15.46 1.16 7.02
C CYS A 41 -13.94 1.25 7.23
N ILE A 42 -13.17 0.90 6.19
CA ILE A 42 -11.71 1.05 6.17
C ILE A 42 -11.35 1.99 5.02
N VAL A 43 -10.61 3.06 5.32
CA VAL A 43 -10.15 4.04 4.33
C VAL A 43 -8.64 3.91 4.14
N GLU A 44 -8.21 3.65 2.91
CA GLU A 44 -6.79 3.63 2.53
C GLU A 44 -6.39 4.98 1.93
N TYR A 45 -5.59 5.75 2.67
CA TYR A 45 -5.06 7.01 2.18
C TYR A 45 -3.84 6.78 1.28
N GLY A 46 -3.93 7.19 0.01
CA GLY A 46 -2.83 7.10 -0.93
C GLY A 46 -2.40 5.66 -1.24
N PRO A 47 -3.25 4.85 -1.88
CA PRO A 47 -3.02 3.41 -2.08
C PRO A 47 -1.78 3.08 -2.93
N GLY A 48 -1.24 4.04 -3.68
CA GLY A 48 0.00 3.89 -4.44
C GLY A 48 -0.02 2.67 -5.38
N THR A 49 0.83 1.68 -5.11
CA THR A 49 0.88 0.42 -5.89
C THR A 49 -0.20 -0.62 -5.54
N GLY A 50 -1.08 -0.30 -4.59
CA GLY A 50 -2.14 -1.18 -4.08
C GLY A 50 -1.63 -2.37 -3.29
N ALA A 51 -0.43 -2.26 -2.70
CA ALA A 51 0.17 -3.34 -1.90
C ALA A 51 -0.68 -3.69 -0.67
N PHE A 52 -1.24 -2.67 -0.02
CA PHE A 52 -2.15 -2.84 1.12
C PHE A 52 -3.58 -3.08 0.67
N THR A 53 -4.07 -2.36 -0.36
CA THR A 53 -5.40 -2.61 -0.97
C THR A 53 -5.69 -4.08 -1.23
N ARG A 54 -4.74 -4.81 -1.85
CA ARG A 54 -4.91 -6.23 -2.16
C ARG A 54 -5.01 -7.12 -0.93
N GLU A 55 -4.33 -6.77 0.15
CA GLU A 55 -4.38 -7.54 1.39
C GLU A 55 -5.62 -7.15 2.23
N LEU A 56 -6.08 -5.89 2.16
CA LEU A 56 -7.34 -5.45 2.77
C LEU A 56 -8.54 -6.16 2.15
N ILE A 57 -8.63 -6.26 0.82
CA ILE A 57 -9.75 -6.92 0.12
C ILE A 57 -9.81 -8.44 0.40
N ARG A 58 -8.70 -9.04 0.83
CA ARG A 58 -8.62 -10.48 1.12
C ARG A 58 -9.05 -10.85 2.54
N ARG A 59 -9.25 -9.86 3.41
CA ARG A 59 -9.71 -10.03 4.79
C ARG A 59 -11.20 -9.72 4.84
#